data_AF-A0A429A119-F1
#
_entry.id   AF-A0A429A119-F1
#
_cell.length_a   1.000
_cell.length_b   1.000
_cell.length_c   1.000
_cell.angle_alpha   90.00
_cell.angle_beta   90.00
_cell.angle_gamma   90.00
#
_symmetry.space_group_name_H-M   'P 1'
#
loop_
_entity.id
_entity.type
_entity.pdbx_description
1 polymer ?
#
loop_
_entity_poly.entity_id
_entity_poly.type
_entity_poly.pdbx_seq_one_letter_code
_entity_poly.pdbx_strand_id
1 'polypeptide(L)'
;MQPCPFNRKWGEVVGPQVSRGYRQVGPGHKAAYNAWRAKCVSYSGGGVKGTFTQREWYLPKSRILVVDQWNTPGLTDTLKYADWT
;
A
#
# COMPACT_ATOMS: atom_id res chain seq x y z
N MET A 1 -2.09 -2.05 17.59
CA MET A 1 -2.12 -2.96 16.42
C MET A 1 -3.48 -2.83 15.77
N GLN A 2 -3.55 -2.39 14.53
CA GLN A 2 -4.82 -2.32 13.80
C GLN A 2 -5.28 -3.74 13.39
N PRO A 3 -6.58 -3.95 13.16
CA PRO A 3 -7.08 -5.24 12.69
C PRO A 3 -6.42 -5.65 11.37
N CYS A 4 -6.08 -6.92 11.24
CA CYS A 4 -5.65 -7.49 9.97
C CYS A 4 -6.80 -7.34 8.96
N PRO A 5 -6.50 -6.89 7.75
CA PRO A 5 -7.54 -6.62 6.77
C PRO A 5 -8.16 -7.87 6.14
N PHE A 6 -7.41 -8.97 6.05
CA PHE A 6 -7.96 -10.24 5.59
C PHE A 6 -8.87 -10.90 6.64
N ASN A 7 -8.63 -10.64 7.92
CA ASN A 7 -9.41 -11.22 9.01
C ASN A 7 -9.28 -10.38 10.29
N ARG A 8 -10.37 -9.76 10.73
CA ARG A 8 -10.41 -8.87 11.90
C ARG A 8 -10.10 -9.57 13.23
N LYS A 9 -10.07 -10.91 13.27
CA LYS A 9 -9.63 -11.70 14.45
C LYS A 9 -8.11 -11.75 14.61
N TRP A 10 -7.36 -11.25 13.64
CA TRP A 10 -5.90 -11.11 13.68
C TRP A 10 -5.55 -9.62 13.70
N GLY A 11 -4.32 -9.32 14.06
CA GLY A 11 -3.79 -7.96 13.99
C GLY A 11 -2.76 -7.81 12.88
N GLU A 12 -2.57 -6.59 12.41
CA GLU A 12 -1.57 -6.24 11.40
C GLU A 12 -0.30 -5.65 12.03
N VAL A 13 0.84 -6.16 11.59
CA VAL A 13 2.15 -5.55 11.80
C VAL A 13 2.64 -5.02 10.45
N VAL A 14 2.78 -3.70 10.35
CA VAL A 14 3.49 -3.07 9.22
C VAL A 14 4.98 -3.33 9.41
N GLY A 15 5.58 -4.09 8.49
CA GLY A 15 6.99 -4.43 8.54
C GLY A 15 7.87 -3.43 7.78
N PRO A 16 9.10 -3.83 7.40
CA PRO A 16 10.04 -2.91 6.78
C PRO A 16 9.53 -2.40 5.44
N GLN A 17 9.96 -1.20 5.09
CA GLN A 17 9.80 -0.65 3.76
C GLN A 17 10.61 -1.50 2.77
N VAL A 18 9.96 -1.98 1.71
CA VAL A 18 10.56 -2.82 0.66
C VAL A 18 10.80 -2.06 -0.63
N SER A 19 10.15 -0.91 -0.82
CA SER A 19 10.37 -0.06 -1.99
C SER A 19 9.99 1.39 -1.70
N ARG A 20 10.71 2.31 -2.33
CA ARG A 20 10.49 3.76 -2.28
C ARG A 20 10.92 4.40 -3.60
N GLY A 21 10.28 5.50 -3.98
CA GLY A 21 10.76 6.35 -5.08
C GLY A 21 9.65 7.20 -5.67
N TYR A 22 9.89 7.79 -6.85
CA TYR A 22 8.85 8.45 -7.62
C TYR A 22 8.35 7.52 -8.74
N ARG A 23 7.03 7.44 -8.93
CA ARG A 23 6.39 6.67 -10.01
C ARG A 23 5.58 7.60 -10.90
N GLN A 24 5.68 7.41 -12.21
CA GLN A 24 4.82 8.10 -13.16
C GLN A 24 3.38 7.62 -12.95
N VAL A 25 2.45 8.55 -12.76
CA VAL A 25 1.02 8.25 -12.58
C VAL A 25 0.15 9.03 -13.57
N GLY A 26 0.67 9.87 -14.44
CA GLY A 26 -0.13 10.51 -15.50
C GLY A 26 0.71 11.55 -16.22
N PRO A 27 0.31 12.08 -17.37
CA PRO A 27 1.12 13.07 -18.10
C PRO A 27 1.52 14.26 -17.21
N GLY A 28 2.81 14.42 -16.90
CA GLY A 28 3.29 15.48 -16.00
C GLY A 28 3.04 15.28 -14.49
N HIS A 29 2.50 14.11 -14.08
CA HIS A 29 2.27 13.74 -12.68
C HIS A 29 3.16 12.56 -12.24
N LYS A 30 3.93 12.79 -11.17
CA LYS A 30 4.68 11.76 -10.46
C LYS A 30 4.16 11.65 -9.03
N ALA A 31 3.96 10.43 -8.56
CA ALA A 31 3.62 10.15 -7.18
C ALA A 31 4.85 9.76 -6.38
N ALA A 32 4.97 10.23 -5.15
CA ALA A 32 5.86 9.64 -4.16
C ALA A 32 5.29 8.27 -3.76
N TYR A 33 6.02 7.22 -4.12
CA TYR A 33 5.64 5.83 -3.93
C TYR A 33 6.39 5.23 -2.74
N ASN A 34 5.67 4.50 -1.91
CA ASN A 34 6.22 3.73 -0.80
C ASN A 34 5.52 2.37 -0.73
N ALA A 35 6.26 1.32 -0.38
CA ALA A 35 5.67 0.00 -0.15
C ALA A 35 6.34 -0.70 1.02
N TRP A 36 5.54 -1.43 1.81
CA TRP A 36 5.96 -2.13 3.02
C TRP A 36 5.48 -3.57 3.02
N ARG A 37 6.31 -4.48 3.55
CA ARG A 37 5.93 -5.88 3.77
C ARG A 37 5.19 -6.00 5.10
N ALA A 38 3.88 -6.11 5.05
CA ALA A 38 3.03 -6.29 6.23
C ALA A 38 2.76 -7.76 6.53
N LYS A 39 2.38 -8.04 7.78
CA LYS A 39 2.03 -9.37 8.28
C LYS A 39 0.72 -9.30 9.05
N CYS A 40 -0.14 -10.29 8.88
CA CYS A 40 -1.21 -10.58 9.81
C CYS A 40 -0.74 -11.60 10.83
N VAL A 41 -1.01 -11.35 12.11
CA VAL A 41 -0.57 -12.21 13.22
C VAL A 41 -1.70 -12.49 14.21
N SER A 42 -1.66 -13.62 14.91
CA SER A 42 -2.61 -13.87 16.01
C SER A 42 -2.38 -12.88 17.16
N TYR A 43 -3.46 -12.38 17.75
CA TYR A 43 -3.37 -11.60 18.99
C TYR A 43 -2.83 -12.44 20.14
N SER A 44 -3.20 -13.72 20.20
CA SER A 44 -2.69 -14.69 21.17
C SER A 44 -1.37 -15.29 20.66
N GLY A 45 -0.25 -14.65 20.99
CA GLY A 45 1.10 -15.20 20.77
C GLY A 45 1.83 -14.76 19.50
N GLY A 46 1.26 -13.86 18.68
CA GLY A 46 1.99 -13.20 17.59
C GLY A 46 2.35 -14.09 16.39
N GLY A 47 1.78 -15.30 16.30
CA GLY A 47 2.06 -16.22 15.19
C GLY A 47 1.59 -15.66 13.85
N VAL A 48 2.45 -15.66 12.84
CA VAL A 48 2.13 -15.15 11.50
C VAL A 48 1.05 -16.02 10.84
N LYS A 49 -0.03 -15.37 10.40
CA LYS A 49 -1.17 -15.96 9.70
C LYS A 49 -1.21 -15.61 8.23
N GLY A 50 -0.54 -14.53 7.82
CA GLY A 50 -0.42 -14.12 6.42
C GLY A 50 0.59 -13.00 6.24
N THR A 51 1.03 -12.79 5.00
CA THR A 51 1.90 -11.67 4.63
C THR A 51 1.36 -10.99 3.37
N PHE A 52 1.50 -9.68 3.28
CA PHE A 52 1.06 -8.90 2.13
C PHE A 52 1.95 -7.66 1.96
N THR A 53 1.85 -7.03 0.80
CA THR A 53 2.55 -5.77 0.54
C THR A 53 1.52 -4.67 0.46
N GLN A 54 1.58 -3.73 1.39
CA GLN A 54 0.82 -2.49 1.28
C GLN A 54 1.64 -1.44 0.53
N ARG A 55 0.98 -0.60 -0.25
CA ARG A 55 1.59 0.37 -1.14
C ARG A 55 0.84 1.69 -1.08
N GLU A 56 1.56 2.78 -1.25
CA GLU A 56 1.00 4.12 -1.29
C GLU A 56 1.58 4.91 -2.47
N TRP A 57 0.74 5.77 -3.07
CA TRP A 57 1.12 6.78 -4.06
C TRP A 57 0.59 8.12 -3.60
N TYR A 58 1.47 9.00 -3.15
CA TYR A 58 1.12 10.38 -2.83
C TYR A 58 1.39 11.29 -4.03
N LEU A 59 0.36 11.94 -4.54
CA LEU A 59 0.42 12.88 -5.65
C LEU A 59 0.51 14.31 -5.10
N PRO A 60 1.70 14.94 -5.06
CA PRO A 60 1.88 16.21 -4.35
C PRO A 60 1.15 17.39 -5.00
N LYS A 61 0.99 17.39 -6.34
CA LYS A 61 0.30 18.46 -7.06
C LYS A 61 -1.19 18.49 -6.72
N SER A 62 -1.85 17.34 -6.82
CA SER A 62 -3.29 17.18 -6.58
C SER A 62 -3.63 16.90 -5.11
N ARG A 63 -2.62 16.72 -4.25
CA ARG A 63 -2.75 16.39 -2.81
C ARG A 63 -3.57 15.13 -2.53
N ILE A 64 -3.51 14.16 -3.44
CA ILE A 64 -4.21 12.87 -3.33
C ILE A 64 -3.25 11.82 -2.78
N LEU A 65 -3.73 11.01 -1.83
CA LEU A 65 -3.05 9.80 -1.38
C LEU A 65 -3.87 8.58 -1.81
N VAL A 66 -3.28 7.74 -2.64
CA VAL A 66 -3.83 6.41 -2.97
C VAL A 66 -3.20 5.39 -2.05
N VAL A 67 -4.02 4.67 -1.27
CA VAL A 67 -3.59 3.60 -0.36
C VAL A 67 -4.09 2.26 -0.91
N ASP A 68 -3.18 1.35 -1.20
CA ASP A 68 -3.47 0.00 -1.70
C ASP A 68 -2.87 -1.04 -0.76
N GLN A 69 -3.71 -1.54 0.13
CA GLN A 69 -3.28 -2.57 1.07
C GLN A 69 -3.23 -3.97 0.42
N TRP A 70 -3.90 -4.18 -0.73
CA TRP A 70 -4.05 -5.51 -1.35
C TRP A 70 -3.06 -5.80 -2.47
N ASN A 71 -2.14 -4.87 -2.76
CA ASN A 71 -1.27 -4.98 -3.93
C ASN A 71 -2.09 -5.27 -5.20
N THR A 72 -3.16 -4.49 -5.38
CA THR A 72 -4.17 -4.68 -6.42
C THR A 72 -3.51 -4.84 -7.79
N PRO A 73 -3.73 -5.98 -8.50
CA PRO A 73 -3.18 -6.20 -9.83
C PRO A 73 -3.65 -5.11 -10.80
N GLY A 74 -2.74 -4.63 -11.66
CA GLY A 74 -3.05 -3.60 -12.67
C GLY A 74 -3.14 -2.17 -12.13
N LEU A 75 -3.22 -1.94 -10.82
CA LEU A 75 -3.37 -0.59 -10.26
C LEU A 75 -2.29 0.39 -10.76
N THR A 76 -1.03 -0.03 -10.80
CA THR A 76 0.06 0.81 -11.31
C THR A 76 -0.21 1.31 -12.74
N ASP A 77 -0.75 0.46 -13.61
CA ASP A 77 -1.04 0.82 -14.99
C ASP A 77 -2.32 1.66 -15.08
N THR A 78 -3.36 1.32 -14.32
CA THR A 78 -4.56 2.16 -14.21
C THR A 78 -4.22 3.58 -13.78
N LEU A 79 -3.34 3.74 -12.78
CA LEU A 79 -2.94 5.05 -12.31
C LEU A 79 -2.33 5.86 -13.45
N LYS A 80 -1.43 5.30 -14.27
CA LYS A 80 -0.76 6.00 -15.41
C LYS A 80 -1.73 6.65 -16.41
N TYR A 81 -2.94 6.12 -16.55
CA TYR A 81 -3.96 6.59 -17.49
C TYR A 81 -5.06 7.41 -16.80
N ALA A 82 -4.96 7.64 -15.49
CA ALA A 82 -5.91 8.48 -14.76
C ALA A 82 -5.69 9.97 -15.03
N ASP A 83 -6.78 10.73 -14.92
CA ASP A 83 -6.76 12.19 -14.89
C ASP A 83 -6.51 12.67 -13.44
N TRP A 84 -5.60 13.62 -13.28
CA TRP A 84 -5.14 14.13 -11.98
C TRP A 84 -5.26 15.66 -11.89
N THR A 85 -6.09 16.26 -12.74
CA THR A 85 -6.42 17.69 -12.74
C THR A 85 -6.92 18.19 -11.40
#